data_AF-A0A545TYT0-F1
#
_entry.id   AF-A0A545TYT0-F1
#
_cell.length_a   1.000
_cell.length_b   1.000
_cell.length_c   1.000
_cell.angle_alpha   90.00
_cell.angle_beta   90.00
_cell.angle_gamma   90.00
#
_symmetry.space_group_name_H-M   'P 1'
#
loop_
_entity.id
_entity.type
_entity.pdbx_description
1 polymer ?
#
loop_
_entity_poly.entity_id
_entity_poly.type
_entity_poly.pdbx_seq_one_letter_code
_entity_poly.pdbx_strand_id
1 'polypeptide(L)'
;MKENNLWASVFESIEKNYIQSKYKYSAIVSLRLLRKAIENTDNGLLDYSSKSETYKKLSSILLFFWVISNYYRVSPANLTFIHKRKSDISFKESCLFFLKSLYSYEIKSNYPDKFFIEEGIYDLSIYLSSLFFKFKVRVEFVLDLISDSLSSSKNFSTNSFDPSNCDSLNKFNAIVSLTPCPYALSGKYWGAPNWDEKHSFSDNVKNISCWLKVFLVVGKAARLDGFIVVLPPRYSYTVSCLSVTLANFIRIISEDDRNSIDNLSNVNSDENWSFIYSDEPMFITALGVCYEANNPRHTYGVNNTIFFLQPDFTLRSIDALSQDKEQLTRKKIRNIFEKNGVSYTNIKSPREPQRYIRSEYAGKEVVEWWNSL
;
A
#
# COMPACT_ATOMS: atom_id res chain seq x y z
N MET A 1 -2.13 -33.40 25.72
CA MET A 1 -0.83 -33.14 26.38
C MET A 1 0.40 -33.52 25.55
N LYS A 2 0.47 -34.65 24.82
CA LYS A 2 1.65 -35.00 24.01
C LYS A 2 1.89 -34.12 22.75
N GLU A 3 0.83 -33.57 22.15
CA GLU A 3 0.95 -32.68 20.96
C GLU A 3 1.51 -31.28 21.30
N ASN A 4 1.25 -30.75 22.51
CA ASN A 4 1.73 -29.41 22.90
C ASN A 4 3.25 -29.34 23.06
N ASN A 5 3.90 -30.46 23.44
CA ASN A 5 5.35 -30.55 23.53
C ASN A 5 6.03 -30.65 22.15
N LEU A 6 5.34 -31.18 21.14
CA LEU A 6 5.88 -31.27 19.79
C LEU A 6 6.02 -29.88 19.18
N TRP A 7 4.96 -29.06 19.26
CA TRP A 7 4.96 -27.70 18.72
C TRP A 7 5.95 -26.78 19.45
N ALA A 8 6.03 -26.86 20.78
CA ALA A 8 7.02 -26.10 21.55
C ALA A 8 8.46 -26.40 21.10
N SER A 9 8.81 -27.68 20.91
CA SER A 9 10.16 -28.07 20.44
C SER A 9 10.44 -27.66 18.99
N VAL A 10 9.41 -27.65 18.14
CA VAL A 10 9.51 -27.20 16.75
C VAL A 10 9.75 -25.69 16.70
N PHE A 11 9.01 -24.90 17.49
CA PHE A 11 9.23 -23.45 17.58
C PHE A 11 10.61 -23.11 18.13
N GLU A 12 11.04 -23.79 19.21
CA GLU A 12 12.34 -23.57 19.85
C GLU A 12 13.52 -23.97 18.93
N SER A 13 13.37 -25.07 18.18
CA SER A 13 14.35 -25.51 17.17
C SER A 13 14.43 -24.54 15.99
N ILE A 14 13.29 -23.99 15.52
CA ILE A 14 13.27 -23.01 14.44
C ILE A 14 13.90 -21.68 14.88
N GLU A 15 13.58 -21.21 16.09
CA GLU A 15 14.11 -19.95 16.64
C GLU A 15 15.64 -20.02 16.85
N LYS A 16 16.14 -21.20 17.24
CA LYS A 16 17.58 -21.46 17.44
C LYS A 16 18.37 -21.63 16.14
N ASN A 17 17.78 -22.23 15.10
CA ASN A 17 18.47 -22.55 13.85
C ASN A 17 18.43 -21.44 12.78
N TYR A 18 17.50 -20.46 12.87
CA TYR A 18 17.32 -19.40 11.86
C TYR A 18 18.03 -18.07 12.17
N ILE A 19 18.98 -18.07 13.12
CA ILE A 19 19.67 -16.86 13.62
C ILE A 19 20.50 -16.12 12.53
N GLN A 20 20.76 -16.74 11.37
CA GLN A 20 21.68 -16.20 10.35
C GLN A 20 21.07 -15.77 8.99
N SER A 21 19.74 -15.77 8.80
CA SER A 21 19.14 -15.44 7.48
C SER A 21 18.60 -14.00 7.38
N LYS A 22 18.71 -13.37 6.18
CA LYS A 22 18.15 -12.03 5.90
C LYS A 22 16.62 -11.98 5.99
N TYR A 23 15.95 -13.14 5.98
CA TYR A 23 14.50 -13.29 6.00
C TYR A 23 13.95 -13.64 7.40
N LYS A 24 14.79 -13.54 8.44
CA LYS A 24 14.45 -13.73 9.86
C LYS A 24 13.15 -13.03 10.25
N TYR A 25 12.87 -11.85 9.70
CA TYR A 25 11.72 -11.03 10.07
C TYR A 25 10.37 -11.62 9.62
N SER A 26 10.22 -11.97 8.34
CA SER A 26 8.95 -12.52 7.82
C SER A 26 8.63 -13.89 8.44
N ALA A 27 9.67 -14.71 8.68
CA ALA A 27 9.53 -16.02 9.31
C ALA A 27 9.13 -15.91 10.79
N ILE A 28 9.78 -15.06 11.59
CA ILE A 28 9.45 -14.89 13.01
C ILE A 28 8.08 -14.27 13.19
N VAL A 29 7.71 -13.27 12.37
CA VAL A 29 6.37 -12.67 12.43
C VAL A 29 5.35 -13.76 12.14
N SER A 30 5.45 -14.46 11.00
CA SER A 30 4.53 -15.55 10.61
C SER A 30 4.40 -16.64 11.67
N LEU A 31 5.51 -17.04 12.32
CA LEU A 31 5.50 -18.05 13.39
C LEU A 31 4.84 -17.53 14.67
N ARG A 32 5.02 -16.26 15.02
CA ARG A 32 4.33 -15.62 16.15
C ARG A 32 2.84 -15.44 15.87
N LEU A 33 2.47 -15.10 14.62
CA LEU A 33 1.06 -15.03 14.19
C LEU A 33 0.39 -16.40 14.34
N LEU A 34 1.07 -17.45 13.88
CA LEU A 34 0.58 -18.83 13.97
C LEU A 34 0.47 -19.28 15.44
N ARG A 35 1.49 -18.99 16.26
CA ARG A 35 1.51 -19.34 17.68
C ARG A 35 0.41 -18.64 18.46
N LYS A 36 0.23 -17.32 18.30
CA LYS A 36 -0.82 -16.55 18.99
C LYS A 36 -2.23 -16.97 18.53
N ALA A 37 -2.39 -17.36 17.27
CA ALA A 37 -3.64 -17.96 16.78
C ALA A 37 -3.94 -19.33 17.43
N ILE A 38 -2.91 -20.16 17.67
CA ILE A 38 -3.03 -21.45 18.37
C ILE A 38 -3.34 -21.23 19.86
N GLU A 39 -2.61 -20.35 20.56
CA GLU A 39 -2.79 -20.08 21.99
C GLU A 39 -4.17 -19.48 22.31
N ASN A 40 -4.68 -18.58 21.46
CA ASN A 40 -6.04 -18.05 21.60
C ASN A 40 -7.14 -19.09 21.31
N THR A 41 -6.80 -20.15 20.57
CA THR A 41 -7.71 -21.28 20.33
C THR A 41 -7.83 -22.18 21.56
N ASP A 42 -6.73 -22.39 22.29
CA ASP A 42 -6.69 -23.25 23.47
C ASP A 42 -7.28 -22.59 24.73
N ASN A 43 -7.29 -21.26 24.82
CA ASN A 43 -7.79 -20.52 26.00
C ASN A 43 -9.31 -20.27 26.02
N GLY A 44 -10.09 -20.86 25.10
CA GLY A 44 -11.56 -20.79 25.15
C GLY A 44 -12.19 -19.42 24.93
N LEU A 45 -11.43 -18.43 24.44
CA LEU A 45 -11.90 -17.05 24.22
C LEU A 45 -12.80 -16.87 22.99
N LEU A 46 -13.15 -17.95 22.28
CA LEU A 46 -14.02 -17.93 21.11
C LEU A 46 -15.03 -19.08 21.21
N ASP A 47 -16.33 -18.77 21.13
CA ASP A 47 -17.41 -19.75 21.21
C ASP A 47 -17.42 -20.69 19.98
N TYR A 48 -17.32 -22.00 20.25
CA TYR A 48 -17.05 -23.08 19.29
C TYR A 48 -18.28 -23.98 19.11
N SER A 49 -19.14 -23.64 18.16
CA SER A 49 -20.14 -24.61 17.65
C SER A 49 -20.21 -24.68 16.12
N SER A 50 -19.55 -23.78 15.37
CA SER A 50 -19.58 -23.81 13.89
C SER A 50 -18.28 -23.42 13.17
N LYS A 51 -17.17 -23.15 13.88
CA LYS A 51 -15.95 -22.56 13.29
C LYS A 51 -14.67 -23.42 13.32
N SER A 52 -14.69 -24.62 13.91
CA SER A 52 -13.52 -25.53 14.03
C SER A 52 -12.89 -25.88 12.67
N GLU A 53 -13.70 -26.07 11.64
CA GLU A 53 -13.25 -26.43 10.30
C GLU A 53 -12.52 -25.26 9.60
N THR A 54 -13.00 -24.04 9.80
CA THR A 54 -12.44 -22.82 9.20
C THR A 54 -11.08 -22.49 9.81
N TYR A 55 -10.91 -22.66 11.12
CA TYR A 55 -9.62 -22.45 11.79
C TYR A 55 -8.60 -23.51 11.40
N LYS A 56 -8.98 -24.81 11.36
CA LYS A 56 -8.09 -25.85 10.84
C LYS A 56 -7.66 -25.60 9.40
N LYS A 57 -8.57 -25.09 8.56
CA LYS A 57 -8.27 -24.65 7.19
C LYS A 57 -7.33 -23.45 7.18
N LEU A 58 -7.56 -22.43 8.01
CA LEU A 58 -6.68 -21.26 8.11
C LEU A 58 -5.29 -21.60 8.62
N SER A 59 -5.15 -22.43 9.66
CA SER A 59 -3.87 -22.88 10.20
C SER A 59 -3.11 -23.73 9.17
N SER A 60 -3.81 -24.59 8.43
CA SER A 60 -3.22 -25.39 7.35
C SER A 60 -2.82 -24.52 6.15
N ILE A 61 -3.59 -23.47 5.84
CA ILE A 61 -3.31 -22.46 4.83
C ILE A 61 -2.06 -21.65 5.23
N LEU A 62 -1.97 -21.18 6.47
CA LEU A 62 -0.82 -20.43 6.98
C LEU A 62 0.44 -21.30 7.06
N LEU A 63 0.31 -22.57 7.45
CA LEU A 63 1.41 -23.55 7.44
C LEU A 63 1.84 -23.88 5.99
N PHE A 64 0.90 -24.06 5.08
CA PHE A 64 1.15 -24.25 3.64
C PHE A 64 1.87 -23.04 3.05
N PHE A 65 1.48 -21.82 3.42
CA PHE A 65 2.12 -20.60 2.95
C PHE A 65 3.47 -20.33 3.57
N TRP A 66 3.67 -20.71 4.84
CA TRP A 66 4.98 -20.75 5.45
C TRP A 66 5.90 -21.75 4.73
N VAL A 67 5.40 -22.93 4.33
CA VAL A 67 6.17 -23.88 3.52
C VAL A 67 6.48 -23.29 2.14
N ILE A 68 5.51 -22.70 1.43
CA ILE A 68 5.73 -22.11 0.10
C ILE A 68 6.72 -20.93 0.14
N SER A 69 6.60 -20.02 1.12
CA SER A 69 7.48 -18.85 1.23
C SER A 69 8.92 -19.22 1.60
N ASN A 70 9.12 -20.39 2.22
CA ASN A 70 10.44 -20.88 2.59
C ASN A 70 11.04 -21.86 1.57
N TYR A 71 10.24 -22.45 0.66
CA TYR A 71 10.72 -23.53 -0.23
C TYR A 71 10.76 -23.25 -1.74
N TYR A 72 10.14 -22.19 -2.29
CA TYR A 72 10.14 -22.03 -3.75
C TYR A 72 11.44 -21.47 -4.34
N ARG A 73 12.22 -22.42 -4.87
CA ARG A 73 13.09 -22.34 -6.04
C ARG A 73 12.67 -23.42 -7.05
N VAL A 74 11.58 -23.21 -7.80
CA VAL A 74 11.09 -24.21 -8.79
C VAL A 74 10.66 -23.55 -10.10
N SER A 75 10.98 -24.21 -11.21
CA SER A 75 10.67 -23.83 -12.60
C SER A 75 9.18 -24.10 -12.99
N PRO A 76 8.62 -23.34 -13.97
CA PRO A 76 7.20 -23.37 -14.35
C PRO A 76 6.64 -24.73 -14.85
N ALA A 77 7.48 -25.67 -15.29
CA ALA A 77 7.05 -26.89 -15.97
C ALA A 77 6.20 -27.85 -15.12
N ASN A 78 6.22 -27.72 -13.79
CA ASN A 78 5.48 -28.62 -12.88
C ASN A 78 4.08 -28.11 -12.48
N LEU A 79 3.74 -26.84 -12.74
CA LEU A 79 2.43 -26.27 -12.39
C LEU A 79 1.33 -26.67 -13.37
N THR A 80 1.69 -26.93 -14.63
CA THR A 80 0.75 -27.30 -15.70
C THR A 80 0.07 -28.66 -15.49
N PHE A 81 0.65 -29.54 -14.64
CA PHE A 81 0.08 -30.86 -14.34
C PHE A 81 -1.09 -30.80 -13.33
N ILE A 82 -1.18 -29.72 -12.53
CA ILE A 82 -2.21 -29.56 -11.49
C ILE A 82 -3.58 -29.26 -12.10
N HIS A 83 -3.63 -28.69 -13.30
CA HIS A 83 -4.87 -28.20 -13.89
C HIS A 83 -5.76 -29.27 -14.54
N LYS A 84 -5.29 -30.53 -14.67
CA LYS A 84 -5.94 -31.54 -15.52
C LYS A 84 -6.74 -32.64 -14.80
N ARG A 85 -7.05 -32.53 -13.51
CA ARG A 85 -7.96 -33.46 -12.81
C ARG A 85 -9.23 -32.77 -12.31
N LYS A 86 -10.37 -33.28 -12.78
CA LYS A 86 -11.72 -32.90 -12.36
C LYS A 86 -12.02 -33.40 -10.93
N SER A 87 -12.60 -32.48 -10.15
CA SER A 87 -13.60 -32.64 -9.08
C SER A 87 -13.65 -33.98 -8.34
N ASP A 88 -12.91 -34.10 -7.23
CA ASP A 88 -13.28 -34.84 -5.99
C ASP A 88 -12.05 -35.19 -5.14
N ILE A 89 -11.11 -34.25 -5.01
CA ILE A 89 -10.00 -34.40 -4.06
C ILE A 89 -10.23 -33.38 -2.96
N SER A 90 -10.30 -33.86 -1.72
CA SER A 90 -10.46 -32.97 -0.57
C SER A 90 -9.25 -32.07 -0.42
N PHE A 91 -9.42 -30.84 0.09
CA PHE A 91 -8.30 -29.90 0.32
C PHE A 91 -7.14 -30.56 1.09
N LYS A 92 -7.46 -31.45 2.04
CA LYS A 92 -6.51 -32.26 2.81
C LYS A 92 -5.65 -33.16 1.91
N GLU A 93 -6.24 -33.82 0.92
CA GLU A 93 -5.53 -34.69 -0.01
C GLU A 93 -4.71 -33.90 -1.03
N SER A 94 -5.17 -32.72 -1.44
CA SER A 94 -4.37 -31.80 -2.25
C SER A 94 -3.11 -31.33 -1.50
N CYS A 95 -3.23 -30.99 -0.21
CA CYS A 95 -2.10 -30.64 0.63
C CYS A 95 -1.15 -31.84 0.84
N LEU A 96 -1.67 -33.04 1.12
CA LEU A 96 -0.86 -34.26 1.30
C LEU A 96 -0.14 -34.70 0.02
N PHE A 97 -0.79 -34.57 -1.14
CA PHE A 97 -0.17 -34.86 -2.44
C PHE A 97 0.95 -33.86 -2.74
N PHE A 98 0.73 -32.58 -2.46
CA PHE A 98 1.75 -31.53 -2.62
C PHE A 98 2.96 -31.77 -1.71
N LEU A 99 2.74 -32.13 -0.43
CA LEU A 99 3.80 -32.45 0.52
C LEU A 99 4.61 -33.70 0.11
N LYS A 100 3.97 -34.73 -0.46
CA LYS A 100 4.66 -35.93 -0.98
C LYS A 100 5.49 -35.63 -2.24
N SER A 101 5.00 -34.78 -3.12
CA SER A 101 5.72 -34.33 -4.31
C SER A 101 6.95 -33.48 -3.94
N LEU A 102 6.84 -32.65 -2.88
CA LEU A 102 7.94 -31.88 -2.31
C LEU A 102 9.03 -32.78 -1.71
N TYR A 103 8.66 -33.77 -0.89
CA TYR A 103 9.59 -34.73 -0.29
C TYR A 103 10.38 -35.54 -1.33
N SER A 104 9.76 -35.80 -2.48
CA SER A 104 10.39 -36.54 -3.60
C SER A 104 11.39 -35.68 -4.40
N TYR A 105 11.27 -34.35 -4.33
CA TYR A 105 12.11 -33.40 -5.08
C TYR A 105 13.37 -32.98 -4.31
N GLU A 106 13.29 -32.92 -2.97
CA GLU A 106 14.39 -32.61 -2.04
C GLU A 106 15.63 -33.50 -2.21
N ILE A 107 15.45 -34.72 -2.73
CA ILE A 107 16.53 -35.67 -2.96
C ILE A 107 17.41 -35.30 -4.19
N LYS A 108 16.99 -34.37 -5.07
CA LYS A 108 17.52 -34.33 -6.46
C LYS A 108 18.17 -33.04 -6.98
N SER A 109 18.18 -31.88 -6.33
CA SER A 109 18.69 -30.68 -7.01
C SER A 109 19.41 -29.64 -6.12
N ASN A 110 20.68 -29.41 -6.46
CA ASN A 110 21.52 -28.28 -6.02
C ASN A 110 21.43 -27.15 -7.07
N TYR A 111 21.01 -25.93 -6.68
CA TYR A 111 21.46 -24.58 -7.16
C TYR A 111 20.35 -23.51 -7.06
N PRO A 112 20.71 -22.21 -6.86
CA PRO A 112 19.69 -21.15 -6.93
C PRO A 112 20.05 -19.76 -7.47
N ASP A 113 19.03 -19.06 -7.98
CA ASP A 113 19.05 -17.63 -8.33
C ASP A 113 18.10 -16.77 -7.48
N LYS A 114 18.49 -15.50 -7.25
CA LYS A 114 17.99 -14.59 -6.19
C LYS A 114 16.76 -13.75 -6.58
N PHE A 115 16.50 -13.53 -7.87
CA PHE A 115 15.46 -12.63 -8.38
C PHE A 115 14.03 -13.19 -8.18
N PHE A 116 13.87 -14.51 -8.20
CA PHE A 116 12.57 -15.19 -8.07
C PHE A 116 11.92 -15.07 -6.68
N ILE A 117 12.69 -14.72 -5.65
CA ILE A 117 12.23 -14.71 -4.24
C ILE A 117 11.38 -13.47 -3.95
N GLU A 118 11.67 -12.34 -4.59
CA GLU A 118 11.01 -11.05 -4.28
C GLU A 118 9.62 -10.94 -4.90
N GLU A 119 9.42 -11.47 -6.13
CA GLU A 119 8.08 -11.58 -6.73
C GLU A 119 7.19 -12.59 -5.99
N GLY A 120 7.77 -13.71 -5.54
CA GLY A 120 7.01 -14.75 -4.84
C GLY A 120 6.44 -14.29 -3.49
N ILE A 121 7.15 -13.43 -2.75
CA ILE A 121 6.66 -12.86 -1.48
C ILE A 121 5.54 -11.84 -1.74
N TYR A 122 5.66 -11.04 -2.81
CA TYR A 122 4.65 -10.07 -3.20
C TYR A 122 3.33 -10.74 -3.61
N ASP A 123 3.38 -11.72 -4.53
CA ASP A 123 2.20 -12.47 -4.97
C ASP A 123 1.55 -13.23 -3.81
N LEU A 124 2.37 -13.73 -2.87
CA LEU A 124 1.90 -14.38 -1.64
C LEU A 124 1.14 -13.42 -0.71
N SER A 125 1.63 -12.19 -0.54
CA SER A 125 0.99 -11.18 0.30
C SER A 125 -0.39 -10.75 -0.25
N ILE A 126 -0.52 -10.66 -1.58
CA ILE A 126 -1.79 -10.38 -2.27
C ILE A 126 -2.74 -11.55 -2.10
N TYR A 127 -2.26 -12.78 -2.30
CA TYR A 127 -3.09 -13.98 -2.16
C TYR A 127 -3.62 -14.16 -0.73
N LEU A 128 -2.78 -13.95 0.28
CA LEU A 128 -3.18 -14.00 1.69
C LEU A 128 -4.22 -12.91 2.01
N SER A 129 -4.03 -11.69 1.50
CA SER A 129 -5.00 -10.59 1.66
C SER A 129 -6.36 -10.94 1.03
N SER A 130 -6.37 -11.58 -0.14
CA SER A 130 -7.60 -12.04 -0.80
C SER A 130 -8.31 -13.17 -0.02
N LEU A 131 -7.54 -14.07 0.60
CA LEU A 131 -8.05 -15.14 1.46
C LEU A 131 -8.69 -14.58 2.73
N PHE A 132 -8.04 -13.63 3.41
CA PHE A 132 -8.60 -13.00 4.61
C PHE A 132 -9.92 -12.29 4.30
N PHE A 133 -10.00 -11.62 3.15
CA PHE A 133 -11.25 -11.01 2.65
C PHE A 133 -12.33 -12.05 2.39
N LYS A 134 -11.99 -13.15 1.69
CA LYS A 134 -12.93 -14.25 1.37
C LYS A 134 -13.45 -15.00 2.60
N PHE A 135 -12.64 -15.13 3.65
CA PHE A 135 -13.00 -15.84 4.87
C PHE A 135 -13.61 -14.95 5.95
N LYS A 136 -13.87 -13.66 5.67
CA LYS A 136 -14.38 -12.69 6.66
C LYS A 136 -13.58 -12.70 7.97
N VAL A 137 -12.28 -12.98 7.90
CA VAL A 137 -11.40 -12.80 9.04
C VAL A 137 -11.40 -11.29 9.31
N ARG A 138 -11.74 -10.90 10.54
CA ARG A 138 -11.77 -9.49 10.93
C ARG A 138 -10.45 -8.86 10.55
N VAL A 139 -10.48 -7.91 9.61
CA VAL A 139 -9.29 -7.19 9.15
C VAL A 139 -8.67 -6.46 10.33
N GLU A 140 -9.48 -6.08 11.35
CA GLU A 140 -8.98 -5.57 12.62
C GLU A 140 -7.99 -6.54 13.29
N PHE A 141 -8.21 -7.86 13.23
CA PHE A 141 -7.27 -8.83 13.81
C PHE A 141 -5.95 -8.86 13.04
N VAL A 142 -5.96 -8.82 11.70
CA VAL A 142 -4.71 -8.81 10.90
C VAL A 142 -3.97 -7.49 11.08
N LEU A 143 -4.68 -6.37 11.17
CA LEU A 143 -4.11 -5.05 11.44
C LEU A 143 -3.59 -4.92 12.86
N ASP A 144 -4.33 -5.38 13.88
CA ASP A 144 -3.89 -5.41 15.28
C ASP A 144 -2.64 -6.26 15.41
N LEU A 145 -2.52 -7.32 14.60
CA LEU A 145 -1.38 -8.23 14.62
C LEU A 145 -0.17 -7.67 13.85
N ILE A 146 -0.38 -6.96 12.74
CA ILE A 146 0.66 -6.18 12.05
C ILE A 146 1.10 -5.01 12.93
N SER A 147 0.16 -4.29 13.55
CA SER A 147 0.38 -3.17 14.46
C SER A 147 1.07 -3.60 15.75
N ASP A 148 0.67 -4.73 16.35
CA ASP A 148 1.35 -5.37 17.49
C ASP A 148 2.76 -5.77 17.10
N SER A 149 2.96 -6.34 15.91
CA SER A 149 4.29 -6.72 15.42
C SER A 149 5.18 -5.50 15.16
N LEU A 150 4.61 -4.38 14.71
CA LEU A 150 5.33 -3.13 14.49
C LEU A 150 5.64 -2.41 15.83
N SER A 151 4.70 -2.41 16.78
CA SER A 151 4.81 -1.71 18.07
C SER A 151 5.61 -2.46 19.15
N SER A 152 5.62 -3.80 19.12
CA SER A 152 6.44 -4.64 20.01
C SER A 152 7.91 -4.75 19.59
N SER A 153 8.31 -4.08 18.50
CA SER A 153 9.65 -4.12 17.92
C SER A 153 10.67 -3.14 18.53
N LYS A 154 10.41 -2.58 19.74
CA LYS A 154 11.27 -1.59 20.43
C LYS A 154 12.74 -2.00 20.67
N ASN A 155 13.12 -3.25 20.37
CA ASN A 155 14.48 -3.78 20.51
C ASN A 155 15.18 -4.10 19.17
N PHE A 156 14.71 -3.60 18.02
CA PHE A 156 15.38 -3.83 16.72
C PHE A 156 16.22 -2.62 16.28
N SER A 157 17.43 -2.89 15.79
CA SER A 157 18.41 -1.89 15.37
C SER A 157 17.97 -1.08 14.13
N THR A 158 17.58 0.18 14.36
CA THR A 158 17.87 1.41 13.60
C THR A 158 17.60 1.56 12.08
N ASN A 159 17.13 0.58 11.29
CA ASN A 159 16.98 0.78 9.81
C ASN A 159 15.65 0.32 9.15
N SER A 160 14.59 -0.04 9.87
CA SER A 160 13.29 -0.33 9.25
C SER A 160 12.52 0.97 8.95
N PHE A 161 12.12 1.19 7.70
CA PHE A 161 11.30 2.34 7.31
C PHE A 161 9.90 2.25 7.94
N ASP A 162 9.48 3.30 8.66
CA ASP A 162 8.15 3.46 9.23
C ASP A 162 7.40 4.59 8.50
N PRO A 163 6.37 4.28 7.68
CA PRO A 163 5.64 5.29 6.92
C PRO A 163 4.80 6.23 7.80
N SER A 164 4.54 5.86 9.05
CA SER A 164 3.79 6.69 10.01
C SER A 164 4.67 7.68 10.79
N ASN A 165 5.99 7.57 10.65
CA ASN A 165 6.97 8.43 11.31
C ASN A 165 8.21 8.62 10.43
N CYS A 166 8.01 9.12 9.21
CA CYS A 166 9.08 9.39 8.24
C CYS A 166 9.21 10.89 7.91
N ASP A 167 10.33 11.26 7.30
CA ASP A 167 10.64 12.65 6.95
C ASP A 167 9.65 13.24 5.93
N SER A 168 9.18 12.44 4.96
CA SER A 168 8.12 12.85 4.02
C SER A 168 6.86 13.32 4.74
N LEU A 169 6.43 12.57 5.77
CA LEU A 169 5.26 12.92 6.57
C LEU A 169 5.51 14.16 7.43
N ASN A 170 6.70 14.27 8.06
CA ASN A 170 7.07 15.46 8.85
C ASN A 170 7.02 16.75 8.02
N LYS A 171 7.55 16.71 6.79
CA LYS A 171 7.51 17.85 5.86
C LYS A 171 6.09 18.22 5.46
N PHE A 172 5.23 17.24 5.22
CA PHE A 172 3.83 17.51 4.91
C PHE A 172 3.05 18.04 6.12
N ASN A 173 3.33 17.56 7.32
CA ASN A 173 2.70 18.05 8.54
C ASN A 173 2.99 19.54 8.80
N ALA A 174 4.16 20.04 8.39
CA ALA A 174 4.45 21.47 8.42
C ALA A 174 3.47 22.29 7.55
N ILE A 175 3.08 21.78 6.37
CA ILE A 175 2.06 22.38 5.51
C ILE A 175 0.66 22.24 6.10
N VAL A 176 0.32 21.06 6.62
CA VAL A 176 -0.97 20.76 7.25
C VAL A 176 -1.27 21.74 8.38
N SER A 177 -0.26 22.14 9.15
CA SER A 177 -0.42 23.10 10.25
C SER A 177 -0.74 24.54 9.81
N LEU A 178 -0.47 24.87 8.54
CA LEU A 178 -0.58 26.24 7.99
C LEU A 178 -1.67 26.38 6.94
N THR A 179 -2.13 25.28 6.35
CA THR A 179 -3.19 25.32 5.34
C THR A 179 -4.55 25.69 5.94
N PRO A 180 -5.37 26.52 5.27
CA PRO A 180 -6.74 26.79 5.69
C PRO A 180 -7.70 25.60 5.59
N CYS A 181 -7.25 24.45 5.06
CA CYS A 181 -8.11 23.28 4.85
C CYS A 181 -8.57 22.67 6.18
N PRO A 182 -9.89 22.66 6.48
CA PRO A 182 -10.39 22.15 7.75
C PRO A 182 -10.22 20.63 7.92
N TYR A 183 -10.02 19.89 6.82
CA TYR A 183 -9.83 18.44 6.83
C TYR A 183 -8.38 18.02 7.00
N ALA A 184 -7.43 18.92 6.78
CA ALA A 184 -6.01 18.57 6.82
C ALA A 184 -5.54 18.22 8.23
N LEU A 185 -5.97 18.98 9.25
CA LEU A 185 -5.51 18.81 10.63
C LEU A 185 -5.91 17.48 11.28
N SER A 186 -7.04 16.91 10.86
CA SER A 186 -7.57 15.66 11.43
C SER A 186 -7.18 14.42 10.63
N GLY A 187 -6.53 14.58 9.48
CA GLY A 187 -6.25 13.48 8.59
C GLY A 187 -5.12 12.58 9.11
N LYS A 188 -5.21 11.30 8.76
CA LYS A 188 -4.19 10.28 9.03
C LYS A 188 -3.44 9.97 7.76
N TYR A 189 -2.13 10.18 7.75
CA TYR A 189 -1.33 10.08 6.54
C TYR A 189 -0.18 9.11 6.73
N TRP A 190 0.27 8.53 5.62
CA TRP A 190 1.56 7.86 5.51
C TRP A 190 2.46 8.62 4.57
N GLY A 191 3.74 8.71 4.90
CA GLY A 191 4.75 9.23 3.98
C GLY A 191 5.50 8.11 3.27
N ALA A 192 5.95 8.41 2.06
CA ALA A 192 6.81 7.55 1.25
C ALA A 192 8.27 7.59 1.75
N PRO A 193 9.10 6.61 1.35
CA PRO A 193 10.54 6.66 1.59
C PRO A 193 11.18 7.95 1.10
N ASN A 194 12.27 8.34 1.74
CA ASN A 194 13.01 9.54 1.37
C ASN A 194 13.56 9.41 -0.05
N TRP A 195 13.53 10.54 -0.76
CA TRP A 195 14.21 10.66 -2.05
C TRP A 195 15.71 10.44 -1.89
N ASP A 196 16.28 9.49 -2.65
CA ASP A 196 17.72 9.27 -2.71
C ASP A 196 18.29 9.94 -3.97
N GLU A 197 19.12 10.95 -3.76
CA GLU A 197 19.81 11.69 -4.82
C GLU A 197 20.80 10.84 -5.64
N LYS A 198 21.18 9.66 -5.14
CA LYS A 198 22.03 8.71 -5.87
C LYS A 198 21.23 7.85 -6.85
N HIS A 199 19.92 7.78 -6.70
CA HIS A 199 19.04 7.01 -7.56
C HIS A 199 18.47 7.89 -8.66
N SER A 200 18.14 7.27 -9.80
CA SER A 200 17.43 7.98 -10.87
C SER A 200 16.03 8.38 -10.40
N PHE A 201 15.38 9.28 -11.15
CA PHE A 201 13.98 9.63 -10.89
C PHE A 201 13.09 8.37 -10.93
N SER A 202 13.27 7.51 -11.95
CA SER A 202 12.48 6.29 -12.10
C SER A 202 12.69 5.32 -10.94
N ASP A 203 13.93 5.12 -10.50
CA ASP A 203 14.23 4.18 -9.39
C ASP A 203 13.61 4.66 -8.07
N ASN A 204 13.67 5.97 -7.79
CA ASN A 204 12.97 6.55 -6.64
C ASN A 204 11.45 6.32 -6.74
N VAL A 205 10.84 6.61 -7.89
CA VAL A 205 9.39 6.45 -8.07
C VAL A 205 8.95 4.99 -7.97
N LYS A 206 9.73 4.03 -8.49
CA LYS A 206 9.47 2.59 -8.33
C LYS A 206 9.54 2.16 -6.87
N ASN A 207 10.55 2.62 -6.13
CA ASN A 207 10.64 2.35 -4.69
C ASN A 207 9.43 2.91 -3.93
N ILE A 208 9.00 4.12 -4.27
CA ILE A 208 7.79 4.75 -3.71
C ILE A 208 6.53 3.94 -4.07
N SER A 209 6.41 3.48 -5.31
CA SER A 209 5.30 2.65 -5.82
C SER A 209 5.09 1.39 -4.97
N CYS A 210 6.17 0.72 -4.55
CA CYS A 210 6.08 -0.43 -3.66
C CYS A 210 5.36 -0.11 -2.34
N TRP A 211 5.64 1.06 -1.75
CA TRP A 211 4.98 1.50 -0.51
C TRP A 211 3.56 2.01 -0.73
N LEU A 212 3.27 2.56 -1.90
CA LEU A 212 1.90 2.93 -2.29
C LEU A 212 0.99 1.70 -2.37
N LYS A 213 1.47 0.59 -2.94
CA LYS A 213 0.77 -0.72 -2.92
C LYS A 213 0.43 -1.17 -1.50
N VAL A 214 1.42 -1.12 -0.59
CA VAL A 214 1.20 -1.47 0.83
C VAL A 214 0.18 -0.53 1.48
N PHE A 215 0.29 0.77 1.22
CA PHE A 215 -0.65 1.78 1.69
C PHE A 215 -2.08 1.49 1.23
N LEU A 216 -2.31 1.08 -0.01
CA LEU A 216 -3.67 0.77 -0.50
C LEU A 216 -4.26 -0.47 0.18
N VAL A 217 -3.44 -1.49 0.47
CA VAL A 217 -3.87 -2.70 1.17
C VAL A 217 -4.33 -2.39 2.60
N VAL A 218 -3.55 -1.58 3.33
CA VAL A 218 -3.80 -1.32 4.76
C VAL A 218 -4.64 -0.07 5.02
N GLY A 219 -4.61 0.90 4.11
CA GLY A 219 -5.10 2.26 4.32
C GLY A 219 -6.61 2.31 4.56
N LYS A 220 -7.38 1.51 3.83
CA LYS A 220 -8.83 1.41 4.04
C LYS A 220 -9.19 0.95 5.45
N ALA A 221 -8.48 -0.06 5.94
CA ALA A 221 -8.77 -0.66 7.24
C ALA A 221 -8.16 0.16 8.40
N ALA A 222 -7.03 0.81 8.19
CA ALA A 222 -6.42 1.77 9.12
C ALA A 222 -7.06 3.17 9.08
N ARG A 223 -8.00 3.41 8.14
CA ARG A 223 -8.63 4.71 7.87
C ARG A 223 -7.59 5.81 7.62
N LEU A 224 -6.65 5.54 6.73
CA LEU A 224 -5.69 6.54 6.25
C LEU A 224 -6.34 7.39 5.18
N ASP A 225 -6.09 8.69 5.21
CA ASP A 225 -6.66 9.71 4.32
C ASP A 225 -5.77 10.02 3.12
N GLY A 226 -4.50 9.60 3.12
CA GLY A 226 -3.66 9.71 1.95
C GLY A 226 -2.18 9.38 2.16
N PHE A 227 -1.46 9.37 1.05
CA PHE A 227 -0.06 8.99 0.94
C PHE A 227 0.77 10.16 0.41
N ILE A 228 1.85 10.49 1.13
CA ILE A 228 2.66 11.68 0.88
C ILE A 228 3.95 11.28 0.17
N VAL A 229 4.23 11.87 -0.99
CA VAL A 229 5.53 11.76 -1.66
C VAL A 229 6.22 13.11 -1.64
N VAL A 230 7.48 13.14 -1.21
CA VAL A 230 8.29 14.35 -1.17
C VAL A 230 9.49 14.21 -2.08
N LEU A 231 9.64 15.16 -3.00
CA LEU A 231 10.76 15.24 -3.93
C LEU A 231 11.58 16.53 -3.67
N PRO A 232 12.82 16.60 -4.17
CA PRO A 232 13.60 17.83 -4.19
C PRO A 232 12.83 19.02 -4.82
N PRO A 233 13.11 20.26 -4.40
CA PRO A 233 12.39 21.45 -4.88
C PRO A 233 12.60 21.72 -6.38
N ARG A 234 13.70 21.25 -6.96
CA ARG A 234 14.00 21.39 -8.39
C ARG A 234 12.95 20.79 -9.32
N TYR A 235 12.11 19.89 -8.81
CA TYR A 235 11.00 19.28 -9.55
C TYR A 235 9.74 20.16 -9.59
N SER A 236 9.78 21.36 -9.01
CA SER A 236 8.65 22.29 -8.99
C SER A 236 9.06 23.77 -9.00
N TYR A 237 10.24 24.12 -9.54
CA TYR A 237 10.64 25.53 -9.65
C TYR A 237 9.73 26.37 -10.56
N THR A 238 9.03 25.73 -11.50
CA THR A 238 7.98 26.36 -12.31
C THR A 238 6.79 25.42 -12.42
N VAL A 239 5.61 25.97 -12.76
CA VAL A 239 4.40 25.16 -13.02
C VAL A 239 4.64 24.18 -14.18
N SER A 240 5.41 24.56 -15.20
CA SER A 240 5.80 23.68 -16.30
C SER A 240 6.70 22.53 -15.83
N CYS A 241 7.67 22.81 -14.95
CA CYS A 241 8.52 21.78 -14.35
C CYS A 241 7.71 20.81 -13.49
N LEU A 242 6.78 21.33 -12.68
CA LEU A 242 5.86 20.53 -11.87
C LEU A 242 4.97 19.64 -12.76
N SER A 243 4.49 20.18 -13.87
CA SER A 243 3.70 19.47 -14.89
C SER A 243 4.44 18.27 -15.46
N VAL A 244 5.66 18.48 -15.95
CA VAL A 244 6.50 17.40 -16.50
C VAL A 244 6.85 16.37 -15.42
N THR A 245 7.11 16.82 -14.19
CA THR A 245 7.42 15.94 -13.07
C THR A 245 6.22 15.05 -12.73
N LEU A 246 5.02 15.63 -12.61
CA LEU A 246 3.81 14.87 -12.31
C LEU A 246 3.50 13.86 -13.42
N ALA A 247 3.59 14.27 -14.69
CA ALA A 247 3.36 13.38 -15.83
C ALA A 247 4.29 12.16 -15.79
N ASN A 248 5.59 12.38 -15.56
CA ASN A 248 6.56 11.29 -15.43
C ASN A 248 6.32 10.43 -14.20
N PHE A 249 5.95 11.04 -13.07
CA PHE A 249 5.62 10.30 -11.84
C PHE A 249 4.44 9.35 -12.09
N ILE A 250 3.32 9.87 -12.62
CA ILE A 250 2.11 9.07 -12.92
C ILE A 250 2.44 7.99 -13.96
N ARG A 251 3.18 8.31 -15.02
CA ARG A 251 3.60 7.33 -16.03
C ARG A 251 4.37 6.17 -15.43
N ILE A 252 5.37 6.45 -14.58
CA ILE A 252 6.20 5.39 -13.99
C ILE A 252 5.40 4.53 -13.01
N ILE A 253 4.53 5.11 -12.18
CA ILE A 253 3.70 4.27 -11.29
C ILE A 253 2.64 3.47 -12.07
N SER A 254 2.09 4.01 -13.16
CA SER A 254 1.23 3.25 -14.06
C SER A 254 1.98 2.08 -14.69
N GLU A 255 3.18 2.28 -15.22
CA GLU A 255 4.00 1.20 -15.80
C GLU A 255 4.32 0.09 -14.79
N ASP A 256 4.38 0.41 -13.50
CA ASP A 256 4.61 -0.55 -12.41
C ASP A 256 3.32 -1.25 -11.91
N ASP A 257 2.15 -0.77 -12.32
CA ASP A 257 0.86 -1.37 -11.98
C ASP A 257 0.46 -2.41 -13.03
N ARG A 258 0.40 -3.68 -12.62
CA ARG A 258 0.02 -4.78 -13.53
C ARG A 258 -1.44 -4.69 -13.97
N ASN A 259 -2.28 -3.95 -13.25
CA ASN A 259 -3.71 -3.82 -13.52
C ASN A 259 -4.04 -2.58 -14.36
N SER A 260 -3.10 -1.67 -14.58
CA SER A 260 -3.33 -0.39 -15.25
C SER A 260 -3.30 -0.47 -16.77
N ILE A 261 -4.04 -1.41 -17.37
CA ILE A 261 -4.15 -1.42 -18.84
C ILE A 261 -4.82 -0.10 -19.24
N ASP A 262 -4.02 0.79 -19.82
CA ASP A 262 -4.43 2.02 -20.48
C ASP A 262 -4.87 3.19 -19.57
N ASN A 263 -4.45 3.25 -18.31
CA ASN A 263 -4.85 4.31 -17.37
C ASN A 263 -4.50 5.74 -17.80
N LEU A 264 -3.60 5.89 -18.78
CA LEU A 264 -3.19 7.19 -19.32
C LEU A 264 -3.80 7.51 -20.68
N SER A 265 -4.46 6.56 -21.34
CA SER A 265 -5.18 6.90 -22.56
C SER A 265 -6.36 7.79 -22.24
N ASN A 266 -6.74 8.60 -23.22
CA ASN A 266 -7.94 9.42 -23.17
C ASN A 266 -7.99 10.44 -22.00
N VAL A 267 -6.91 10.66 -21.25
CA VAL A 267 -6.83 11.69 -20.21
C VAL A 267 -7.21 13.09 -20.73
N ASN A 268 -6.96 13.33 -22.03
CA ASN A 268 -7.32 14.58 -22.70
C ASN A 268 -8.78 14.62 -23.20
N SER A 269 -9.44 13.49 -23.44
CA SER A 269 -10.75 13.41 -24.11
C SER A 269 -11.89 12.91 -23.23
N ASP A 270 -11.63 12.05 -22.24
CA ASP A 270 -12.66 11.50 -21.36
C ASP A 270 -13.02 12.50 -20.23
N GLU A 271 -14.31 12.80 -20.12
CA GLU A 271 -14.84 13.71 -19.09
C GLU A 271 -14.84 13.08 -17.69
N ASN A 272 -14.92 11.75 -17.64
CA ASN A 272 -14.96 10.96 -16.41
C ASN A 272 -13.61 10.30 -16.09
N TRP A 273 -12.54 10.71 -16.79
CA TRP A 273 -11.22 10.19 -16.55
C TRP A 273 -10.81 10.39 -15.08
N SER A 274 -10.31 9.31 -14.48
CA SER A 274 -9.70 9.30 -13.17
C SER A 274 -8.40 8.51 -13.25
N PHE A 275 -7.38 8.94 -12.51
CA PHE A 275 -6.22 8.09 -12.33
C PHE A 275 -6.61 6.89 -11.47
N ILE A 276 -6.29 5.69 -11.93
CA ILE A 276 -6.53 4.44 -11.21
C ILE A 276 -5.16 3.81 -10.91
N TYR A 277 -4.99 3.22 -9.73
CA TYR A 277 -3.80 2.45 -9.40
C TYR A 277 -4.17 1.31 -8.45
N SER A 278 -3.79 0.08 -8.79
CA SER A 278 -4.21 -1.14 -8.08
C SER A 278 -5.73 -1.21 -7.89
N ASP A 279 -6.48 -0.95 -8.97
CA ASP A 279 -7.96 -0.92 -9.02
C ASP A 279 -8.63 0.14 -8.12
N GLU A 280 -7.87 1.08 -7.57
CA GLU A 280 -8.37 2.15 -6.72
C GLU A 280 -8.23 3.51 -7.43
N PRO A 281 -9.34 4.25 -7.68
CA PRO A 281 -9.26 5.60 -8.18
C PRO A 281 -8.54 6.51 -7.16
N MET A 282 -7.64 7.37 -7.63
CA MET A 282 -6.85 8.26 -6.77
C MET A 282 -6.87 9.69 -7.28
N PHE A 283 -7.21 10.62 -6.38
CA PHE A 283 -7.02 12.03 -6.61
C PHE A 283 -5.60 12.44 -6.22
N ILE A 284 -4.90 13.17 -7.08
CA ILE A 284 -3.55 13.67 -6.79
C ILE A 284 -3.58 15.18 -6.59
N THR A 285 -2.97 15.65 -5.51
CA THR A 285 -2.67 17.05 -5.28
C THR A 285 -1.18 17.28 -5.40
N ALA A 286 -0.78 18.11 -6.37
CA ALA A 286 0.60 18.56 -6.50
C ALA A 286 0.79 19.94 -5.83
N LEU A 287 1.72 19.98 -4.89
CA LEU A 287 2.22 21.20 -4.23
C LEU A 287 3.65 21.43 -4.70
N GLY A 288 4.03 22.69 -4.84
CA GLY A 288 5.33 23.04 -5.41
C GLY A 288 5.82 24.41 -4.98
N VAL A 289 7.13 24.61 -5.09
CA VAL A 289 7.79 25.86 -4.70
C VAL A 289 7.52 27.00 -5.70
N CYS A 290 7.02 26.68 -6.90
CA CYS A 290 6.57 27.66 -7.90
C CYS A 290 5.29 28.41 -7.53
N TYR A 291 4.60 28.01 -6.48
CA TYR A 291 3.35 28.63 -6.09
C TYR A 291 3.59 29.73 -5.07
N GLU A 292 3.05 30.92 -5.34
CA GLU A 292 3.07 32.05 -4.40
C GLU A 292 2.17 31.79 -3.19
N ALA A 293 2.40 32.56 -2.10
CA ALA A 293 1.69 32.38 -0.83
C ALA A 293 0.15 32.52 -0.91
N ASN A 294 -0.36 33.20 -1.95
CA ASN A 294 -1.79 33.35 -2.21
C ASN A 294 -2.40 32.20 -3.04
N ASN A 295 -1.62 31.17 -3.39
CA ASN A 295 -2.08 30.02 -4.14
C ASN A 295 -2.40 28.84 -3.19
N PRO A 296 -3.53 28.11 -3.39
CA PRO A 296 -3.89 26.98 -2.53
C PRO A 296 -2.90 25.80 -2.59
N ARG A 297 -1.96 25.81 -3.55
CA ARG A 297 -0.92 24.79 -3.71
C ARG A 297 0.46 25.22 -3.16
N HIS A 298 0.53 26.35 -2.47
CA HIS A 298 1.73 26.82 -1.78
C HIS A 298 2.21 25.84 -0.69
N THR A 299 3.53 25.78 -0.48
CA THR A 299 4.17 24.86 0.47
C THR A 299 4.54 25.50 1.81
N TYR A 300 4.14 26.76 2.05
CA TYR A 300 4.29 27.45 3.35
C TYR A 300 5.72 27.41 3.91
N GLY A 301 6.71 27.63 3.05
CA GLY A 301 8.14 27.63 3.41
C GLY A 301 8.81 26.26 3.39
N VAL A 302 8.06 25.17 3.16
CA VAL A 302 8.66 23.85 2.90
C VAL A 302 9.25 23.85 1.48
N ASN A 303 10.57 23.82 1.39
CA ASN A 303 11.32 23.87 0.13
C ASN A 303 11.40 22.49 -0.55
N ASN A 304 10.23 21.92 -0.87
CA ASN A 304 10.12 20.62 -1.54
C ASN A 304 8.96 20.61 -2.55
N THR A 305 9.03 19.68 -3.49
CA THR A 305 7.88 19.29 -4.31
C THR A 305 7.12 18.20 -3.57
N ILE A 306 5.80 18.29 -3.47
CA ILE A 306 5.00 17.30 -2.73
C ILE A 306 3.84 16.81 -3.59
N PHE A 307 3.69 15.50 -3.67
CA PHE A 307 2.47 14.86 -4.17
C PHE A 307 1.71 14.24 -3.01
N PHE A 308 0.45 14.65 -2.87
CA PHE A 308 -0.51 14.05 -1.96
C PHE A 308 -1.45 13.16 -2.78
N LEU A 309 -1.34 11.86 -2.61
CA LEU A 309 -2.18 10.87 -3.27
C LEU A 309 -3.32 10.48 -2.33
N GLN A 310 -4.54 10.67 -2.77
CA GLN A 310 -5.74 10.47 -1.99
C GLN A 310 -6.66 9.44 -2.69
N PRO A 311 -6.72 8.20 -2.20
CA PRO A 311 -7.64 7.19 -2.73
C PRO A 311 -9.11 7.58 -2.56
N ASP A 312 -9.97 7.14 -3.47
CA ASP A 312 -11.40 7.44 -3.45
C ASP A 312 -12.10 6.86 -2.21
N PHE A 313 -11.65 5.72 -1.68
CA PHE A 313 -12.18 5.20 -0.42
C PHE A 313 -12.07 6.18 0.76
N THR A 314 -11.11 7.11 0.72
CA THR A 314 -10.93 8.13 1.76
C THR A 314 -11.97 9.23 1.63
N LEU A 315 -12.27 9.67 0.41
CA LEU A 315 -13.25 10.71 0.11
C LEU A 315 -14.66 10.26 0.48
N ARG A 316 -14.99 9.00 0.16
CA ARG A 316 -16.30 8.40 0.47
C ARG A 316 -16.52 8.15 1.96
N SER A 317 -15.45 8.13 2.76
CA SER A 317 -15.55 7.96 4.22
C SER A 317 -15.96 9.25 4.95
N ILE A 318 -15.91 10.39 4.27
CA ILE A 318 -16.25 11.69 4.84
C ILE A 318 -17.73 11.97 4.59
N ASP A 319 -18.55 11.89 5.63
CA ASP A 319 -19.99 12.19 5.57
C ASP A 319 -20.31 13.55 4.94
N ALA A 320 -19.43 14.54 5.13
CA ALA A 320 -19.59 15.87 4.58
C ALA A 320 -19.44 15.91 3.04
N LEU A 321 -18.84 14.89 2.45
CA LEU A 321 -18.64 14.72 1.01
C LEU A 321 -19.62 13.71 0.41
N SER A 322 -20.69 13.33 1.13
CA SER A 322 -21.81 12.59 0.52
C SER A 322 -22.45 13.42 -0.60
N GLN A 323 -23.08 12.76 -1.59
CA GLN A 323 -23.63 13.42 -2.78
C GLN A 323 -24.50 14.66 -2.46
N ASP A 324 -25.32 14.59 -1.41
CA ASP A 324 -26.22 15.68 -1.02
C ASP A 324 -25.49 16.87 -0.36
N LYS A 325 -24.35 16.63 0.29
CA LYS A 325 -23.62 17.62 1.08
C LYS A 325 -22.37 18.13 0.37
N GLU A 326 -21.89 17.43 -0.64
CA GLU A 326 -20.62 17.68 -1.29
C GLU A 326 -20.52 19.11 -1.83
N GLN A 327 -21.55 19.60 -2.54
CA GLN A 327 -21.54 20.94 -3.11
C GLN A 327 -21.46 22.03 -2.03
N LEU A 328 -22.23 21.86 -0.95
CA LEU A 328 -22.22 22.79 0.20
C LEU A 328 -20.88 22.75 0.92
N THR A 329 -20.32 21.56 1.13
CA THR A 329 -19.00 21.38 1.76
C THR A 329 -17.90 22.01 0.92
N ARG A 330 -17.87 21.74 -0.40
CA ARG A 330 -16.91 22.38 -1.31
C ARG A 330 -17.04 23.90 -1.33
N LYS A 331 -18.27 24.43 -1.26
CA LYS A 331 -18.51 25.88 -1.14
C LYS A 331 -17.96 26.44 0.19
N LYS A 332 -18.18 25.74 1.31
CA LYS A 332 -17.63 26.12 2.62
C LYS A 332 -16.10 26.14 2.60
N ILE A 333 -15.46 25.10 2.05
CA ILE A 333 -13.99 25.04 1.92
C ILE A 333 -13.50 26.23 1.08
N ARG A 334 -14.08 26.48 -0.09
CA ARG A 334 -13.70 27.64 -0.93
C ARG A 334 -13.81 28.96 -0.19
N ASN A 335 -14.91 29.17 0.55
CA ASN A 335 -15.09 30.39 1.33
C ASN A 335 -14.04 30.52 2.45
N ILE A 336 -13.60 29.42 3.06
CA ILE A 336 -12.52 29.44 4.07
C ILE A 336 -11.20 29.86 3.41
N PHE A 337 -10.85 29.26 2.27
CA PHE A 337 -9.65 29.62 1.52
C PHE A 337 -9.68 31.08 1.05
N GLU A 338 -10.80 31.56 0.51
CA GLU A 338 -11.01 32.95 0.12
C GLU A 338 -10.83 33.93 1.29
N LYS A 339 -11.41 33.62 2.46
CA LYS A 339 -11.24 34.42 3.68
C LYS A 339 -9.80 34.51 4.17
N ASN A 340 -8.96 33.53 3.82
CA ASN A 340 -7.53 33.51 4.15
C ASN A 340 -6.66 34.09 3.03
N GLY A 341 -7.25 34.70 2.00
CA GLY A 341 -6.51 35.29 0.88
C GLY A 341 -6.00 34.27 -0.16
N VAL A 342 -6.51 33.04 -0.12
CA VAL A 342 -6.04 31.90 -0.94
C VAL A 342 -7.15 31.41 -1.88
N SER A 343 -7.83 32.35 -2.55
CA SER A 343 -9.03 32.05 -3.35
C SER A 343 -8.73 31.11 -4.53
N TYR A 344 -9.67 30.21 -4.82
CA TYR A 344 -9.59 29.31 -5.98
C TYR A 344 -10.96 28.95 -6.54
N THR A 345 -11.00 28.63 -7.84
CA THR A 345 -12.20 28.20 -8.56
C THR A 345 -11.93 26.95 -9.39
N ASN A 346 -12.95 26.13 -9.60
CA ASN A 346 -12.89 24.96 -10.48
C ASN A 346 -13.71 25.16 -11.76
N ILE A 347 -14.24 26.35 -12.01
CA ILE A 347 -15.10 26.62 -13.18
C ILE A 347 -14.37 26.30 -14.49
N LYS A 348 -13.10 26.67 -14.59
CA LYS A 348 -12.25 26.34 -15.75
C LYS A 348 -11.66 24.93 -15.72
N SER A 349 -11.79 24.21 -14.61
CA SER A 349 -11.23 22.86 -14.39
C SER A 349 -12.33 21.85 -14.02
N PRO A 350 -13.34 21.65 -14.89
CA PRO A 350 -14.47 20.77 -14.59
C PRO A 350 -14.03 19.30 -14.45
N ARG A 351 -12.99 18.87 -15.16
CA ARG A 351 -12.51 17.48 -15.10
C ARG A 351 -11.50 17.28 -13.97
N GLU A 352 -11.42 16.06 -13.47
CA GLU A 352 -10.48 15.70 -12.41
C GLU A 352 -9.00 15.96 -12.75
N PRO A 353 -8.43 15.50 -13.88
CA PRO A 353 -7.00 15.65 -14.17
C PRO A 353 -6.57 17.12 -14.21
N GLN A 354 -7.48 18.02 -14.58
CA GLN A 354 -7.27 19.47 -14.64
C GLN A 354 -7.07 20.10 -13.25
N ARG A 355 -7.32 19.36 -12.16
CA ARG A 355 -7.24 19.84 -10.78
C ARG A 355 -5.98 19.36 -10.07
N TYR A 356 -5.22 18.42 -10.64
CA TYR A 356 -4.01 17.89 -10.02
C TYR A 356 -2.95 18.98 -9.85
N ILE A 357 -2.78 19.81 -10.88
CA ILE A 357 -1.94 21.00 -10.89
C ILE A 357 -2.82 22.23 -11.08
N ARG A 358 -2.55 23.28 -10.31
CA ARG A 358 -3.17 24.60 -10.49
C ARG A 358 -2.31 25.47 -11.39
N SER A 359 -2.95 26.37 -12.12
CA SER A 359 -2.24 27.51 -12.66
C SER A 359 -1.70 28.39 -11.53
N GLU A 360 -0.67 29.16 -11.85
CA GLU A 360 0.03 30.04 -10.90
C GLU A 360 -0.90 31.08 -10.28
N TYR A 361 -1.89 31.56 -11.05
CA TYR A 361 -2.87 32.56 -10.62
C TYR A 361 -4.30 32.08 -10.85
N ALA A 362 -5.20 32.47 -9.95
CA ALA A 362 -6.62 32.18 -10.10
C ALA A 362 -7.17 32.71 -11.44
N GLY A 363 -7.94 31.88 -12.14
CA GLY A 363 -8.60 32.26 -13.40
C GLY A 363 -7.75 32.11 -14.66
N LYS A 364 -6.45 31.79 -14.56
CA LYS A 364 -5.64 31.39 -15.72
C LYS A 364 -6.10 30.05 -16.31
N GLU A 365 -5.63 29.78 -17.52
CA GLU A 365 -5.89 28.52 -18.23
C GLU A 365 -5.44 27.29 -17.45
N VAL A 366 -6.09 26.17 -17.75
CA VAL A 366 -5.81 24.88 -17.13
C VAL A 366 -4.39 24.44 -17.46
N VAL A 367 -3.71 23.83 -16.50
CA VAL A 367 -2.42 23.19 -16.75
C VAL A 367 -2.66 21.77 -17.25
N GLU A 368 -2.44 21.59 -18.55
CA GLU A 368 -2.61 20.32 -19.25
C GLU A 368 -1.38 19.41 -19.07
N TRP A 369 -1.21 18.88 -17.86
CA TRP A 369 0.00 18.14 -17.51
C TRP A 369 0.20 16.88 -18.34
N TRP A 370 -0.88 16.30 -18.84
CA TRP A 370 -0.86 15.14 -19.72
C TRP A 370 -0.23 15.41 -21.09
N ASN A 371 -0.09 16.67 -21.52
CA ASN A 371 0.64 16.99 -22.76
C ASN A 371 2.16 16.72 -22.64
N SER A 372 2.63 16.36 -21.44
CA SER A 372 4.02 15.98 -21.17
C SER A 372 4.23 14.45 -21.07
N LEU A 373 3.19 13.65 -21.35
CA LEU A 373 3.24 12.18 -21.30
C LEU A 373 3.96 11.56 -22.50
#